data_AF-A0AB34IIP9-F1
#
_entry.id   AF-A0AB34IIP9-F1
#
_cell.length_a   1.000
_cell.length_b   1.000
_cell.length_c   1.000
_cell.angle_alpha   90.00
_cell.angle_beta   90.00
_cell.angle_gamma   90.00
#
_symmetry.space_group_name_H-M   'P 1'
#
loop_
_entity.id
_entity.type
_entity.pdbx_description
1 polymer ?
#
loop_
_entity_poly.entity_id
_entity_poly.type
_entity_poly.pdbx_seq_one_letter_code
_entity_poly.pdbx_strand_id
1 'polypeptide(L)'
;MISFAAAGVKVTKLVVQSVSDESNESSTEPVKTREVFNQLTDEILAKGITKHSCIISLGGGVVNNMCGLLAATLYRGIPLIHITTTTMGAFDAAIDFKQAVNHPLGKNLLGAYYPASKIVIDPEAFRPLSSRHSLNRPSSFRP
;
A
#
# COMPACT_ATOMS: atom_id res chain seq x y z
N MET A 1 24.84 3.61 -7.19
CA MET A 1 23.46 3.42 -6.68
C MET A 1 23.31 4.35 -5.48
N ILE A 2 22.56 5.45 -5.60
CA ILE A 2 22.37 6.41 -4.50
C ILE A 2 21.40 5.78 -3.50
N SER A 3 21.86 5.44 -2.29
CA SER A 3 20.97 4.97 -1.22
C SER A 3 20.35 6.18 -0.52
N PHE A 4 19.11 6.06 -0.03
CA PHE A 4 18.48 7.12 0.77
C PHE A 4 19.30 7.47 2.02
N ALA A 5 20.01 6.49 2.58
CA ALA A 5 20.95 6.71 3.69
C ALA A 5 22.13 7.62 3.27
N ALA A 6 22.66 7.48 2.06
CA ALA A 6 23.71 8.34 1.53
C ALA A 6 23.23 9.78 1.27
N ALA A 7 21.92 9.98 1.10
CA ALA A 7 21.29 11.31 1.04
C ALA A 7 20.95 11.90 2.42
N GLY A 8 21.34 11.24 3.52
CA GLY A 8 21.05 11.67 4.89
C GLY A 8 19.60 11.45 5.34
N VAL A 9 18.82 10.67 4.59
CA VAL A 9 17.42 10.39 4.91
C VAL A 9 17.35 9.12 5.78
N LYS A 10 16.77 9.26 6.98
CA LYS A 10 16.45 8.10 7.84
C LYS A 10 15.32 7.32 7.20
N VAL A 11 15.61 6.09 6.75
CA VAL A 11 14.60 5.18 6.19
C VAL A 11 14.24 4.11 7.21
N THR A 12 12.95 3.99 7.45
CA THR A 12 12.36 2.93 8.27
C THR A 12 11.61 1.99 7.35
N LYS A 13 12.00 0.71 7.32
CA LYS A 13 11.26 -0.33 6.62
C LYS A 13 10.21 -0.96 7.54
N LEU A 14 9.01 -1.13 7.01
CA LEU A 14 7.90 -1.86 7.63
C LEU A 14 7.41 -2.89 6.62
N VAL A 15 7.01 -4.05 7.11
CA VAL A 15 6.61 -5.17 6.26
C VAL A 15 5.20 -5.59 6.66
N VAL A 16 4.27 -5.44 5.72
CA VAL A 16 2.93 -6.03 5.84
C VAL A 16 3.04 -7.48 5.40
N GLN A 17 2.82 -8.42 6.32
CA GLN A 17 2.92 -9.84 6.01
C GLN A 17 1.75 -10.28 5.11
N SER A 18 2.05 -11.06 4.08
CA SER A 18 1.01 -11.73 3.27
C SER A 18 0.61 -13.05 3.91
N VAL A 19 -0.66 -13.44 3.73
CA VAL A 19 -1.21 -14.73 4.15
C VAL A 19 -1.46 -15.57 2.90
N SER A 20 -1.26 -16.88 2.98
CA SER A 20 -1.60 -17.80 1.90
C SER A 20 -3.12 -17.91 1.77
N ASP A 21 -3.68 -17.59 0.60
CA ASP A 21 -5.09 -17.82 0.30
C ASP A 21 -5.36 -19.32 0.04
N GLU A 22 -6.64 -19.70 -0.03
CA GLU A 22 -7.11 -21.07 -0.34
C GLU A 22 -6.53 -21.65 -1.64
N SER A 23 -6.01 -20.80 -2.53
CA SER A 23 -5.33 -21.17 -3.77
C SER A 23 -3.80 -21.33 -3.64
N ASN A 24 -3.23 -21.34 -2.43
CA ASN A 24 -1.78 -21.35 -2.15
C ASN A 24 -1.00 -20.16 -2.76
N GLU A 25 -1.69 -19.07 -3.13
CA GLU A 25 -1.04 -17.82 -3.55
C GLU A 25 -0.98 -16.83 -2.38
N SER A 26 0.07 -16.00 -2.35
CA SER A 26 0.22 -14.96 -1.32
C SER A 26 -0.78 -13.83 -1.53
N SER A 27 -1.65 -13.62 -0.55
CA SER A 27 -2.67 -12.58 -0.54
C SER A 27 -2.50 -11.65 0.64
N THR A 28 -2.85 -10.39 0.43
CA THR A 28 -2.78 -9.36 1.48
C THR A 28 -4.16 -8.90 1.91
N GLU A 29 -5.23 -9.34 1.25
CA GLU A 29 -6.59 -8.93 1.61
C GLU A 29 -6.97 -9.30 3.07
N PRO A 30 -6.60 -10.49 3.61
CA PRO A 30 -6.92 -10.84 4.99
C PRO A 30 -6.24 -9.95 6.05
N VAL A 31 -5.13 -9.30 5.70
CA VAL A 31 -4.39 -8.41 6.62
C VAL A 31 -4.82 -6.96 6.51
N LYS A 32 -5.80 -6.66 5.65
CA LYS A 32 -6.42 -5.34 5.52
C LYS A 32 -7.42 -5.09 6.65
N THR A 33 -6.99 -5.21 7.91
CA THR A 33 -7.85 -5.10 9.10
C THR A 33 -7.41 -3.95 10.00
N ARG A 34 -8.29 -3.58 10.93
CA ARG A 34 -8.01 -2.53 11.92
C ARG A 34 -6.88 -2.94 12.87
N GLU A 35 -6.76 -4.22 13.19
CA GLU A 35 -5.73 -4.76 14.07
C GLU A 35 -4.33 -4.53 13.48
N VAL A 36 -4.14 -4.88 12.21
CA VAL A 36 -2.87 -4.66 11.50
C VAL A 36 -2.59 -3.17 11.33
N PHE A 37 -3.62 -2.37 11.04
CA PHE A 37 -3.47 -0.92 10.95
C PHE A 37 -2.97 -0.30 12.26
N ASN A 38 -3.52 -0.72 13.40
CA ASN A 38 -3.10 -0.25 14.72
C ASN A 38 -1.65 -0.68 15.02
N GLN A 39 -1.29 -1.93 14.75
CA GLN A 39 0.07 -2.43 14.92
C GLN A 39 1.09 -1.62 14.12
N LEU A 40 0.80 -1.35 12.85
CA LEU A 40 1.67 -0.53 11.99
C LEU A 40 1.77 0.91 12.50
N THR A 41 0.67 1.47 13.00
CA THR A 41 0.64 2.82 13.59
C THR A 41 1.58 2.90 14.80
N ASP A 42 1.48 1.94 15.71
CA ASP A 42 2.33 1.86 16.91
C ASP A 42 3.81 1.71 16.54
N GLU A 43 4.13 0.83 15.59
CA GLU A 43 5.51 0.61 15.13
C GLU A 43 6.10 1.86 14.47
N ILE A 44 5.31 2.58 13.65
CA ILE A 44 5.70 3.82 12.99
C ILE A 44 6.03 4.91 14.03
N LEU A 45 5.14 5.09 15.01
CA LEU A 45 5.29 6.11 16.05
C LEU A 45 6.49 5.80 16.96
N ALA A 46 6.69 4.53 17.33
CA ALA A 46 7.83 4.09 18.12
C ALA A 46 9.18 4.36 17.42
N LYS A 47 9.22 4.38 16.09
CA LYS A 47 10.44 4.65 15.30
C LYS A 47 10.73 6.15 15.10
N GLY A 48 9.91 7.02 15.69
CA GLY A 48 10.10 8.47 15.72
C GLY A 48 9.76 9.16 14.40
N ILE A 49 8.71 8.69 13.72
CA ILE A 49 8.15 9.44 12.59
C ILE A 49 7.70 10.82 13.07
N THR A 50 7.65 11.79 12.16
CA THR A 50 7.16 13.15 12.45
C THR A 50 6.22 13.62 11.35
N LYS A 51 5.54 14.75 11.55
CA LYS A 51 4.71 15.40 10.53
C LYS A 51 5.43 15.75 9.21
N HIS A 52 6.76 15.77 9.21
CA HIS A 52 7.59 16.05 8.03
C HIS A 52 8.07 14.78 7.32
N SER A 53 7.68 13.61 7.83
CA SER A 53 8.04 12.32 7.23
C SER A 53 7.15 12.01 6.03
N CYS A 54 7.61 11.11 5.17
CA CYS A 54 6.85 10.64 4.01
C CYS A 54 6.61 9.14 4.14
N ILE A 55 5.39 8.70 3.85
CA ILE A 55 5.10 7.28 3.64
C ILE A 55 5.33 6.95 2.17
N ILE A 56 6.08 5.89 1.93
CA ILE A 56 6.29 5.31 0.60
C ILE A 56 5.72 3.90 0.65
N SER A 57 4.64 3.65 -0.08
CA SER A 57 4.12 2.29 -0.24
C SER A 57 4.85 1.58 -1.37
N LEU A 58 5.17 0.30 -1.18
CA LEU A 58 5.74 -0.56 -2.20
C LEU A 58 4.94 -1.86 -2.22
N GLY A 59 4.07 -2.03 -3.21
CA GLY A 59 3.24 -3.23 -3.28
C GLY A 59 2.01 -3.09 -4.18
N GLY A 60 1.00 -3.94 -3.93
CA GLY A 60 -0.28 -3.89 -4.62
C GLY A 60 -1.34 -3.04 -3.93
N GLY A 61 -2.59 -3.18 -4.36
CA GLY A 61 -3.70 -2.34 -3.90
C GLY A 61 -3.97 -2.36 -2.39
N VAL A 62 -3.75 -3.49 -1.70
CA VAL A 62 -3.94 -3.57 -0.25
C VAL A 62 -2.87 -2.78 0.50
N VAL A 63 -1.60 -2.93 0.12
CA VAL A 63 -0.48 -2.18 0.72
C VAL A 63 -0.70 -0.69 0.47
N ASN A 64 -1.10 -0.30 -0.74
CA ASN A 64 -1.42 1.09 -1.05
C ASN A 64 -2.56 1.63 -0.16
N ASN A 65 -3.63 0.85 0.03
CA ASN A 65 -4.74 1.20 0.92
C ASN A 65 -4.32 1.42 2.37
N MET A 66 -3.56 0.47 2.93
CA MET A 66 -3.08 0.53 4.31
C MET A 66 -2.15 1.73 4.52
N CYS A 67 -1.18 1.92 3.63
CA CYS A 67 -0.27 3.06 3.67
C CYS A 67 -1.01 4.39 3.47
N GLY A 68 -2.04 4.42 2.61
CA GLY A 68 -2.87 5.58 2.39
C GLY A 68 -3.66 5.98 3.64
N LEU A 69 -4.23 4.99 4.34
CA LEU A 69 -4.94 5.26 5.59
C LEU A 69 -3.97 5.72 6.70
N LEU A 70 -2.78 5.11 6.80
CA LEU A 70 -1.73 5.55 7.72
C LEU A 70 -1.31 7.00 7.45
N ALA A 71 -1.10 7.35 6.19
CA ALA A 71 -0.70 8.70 5.80
C ALA A 71 -1.80 9.73 6.10
N ALA A 72 -3.07 9.35 5.92
CA ALA A 72 -4.22 10.20 6.21
C ALA A 72 -4.39 10.47 7.72
N THR A 73 -4.10 9.49 8.57
CA THR A 73 -4.34 9.58 10.02
C THR A 73 -3.16 10.13 10.81
N LEU A 74 -1.92 9.73 10.45
CA LEU A 74 -0.72 10.16 11.15
C LEU A 74 -0.55 11.67 11.05
N TYR A 75 -0.41 12.34 12.20
CA TYR A 75 -0.35 13.79 12.30
C TYR A 75 -1.45 14.55 11.53
N ARG A 76 -2.61 13.91 11.30
CA ARG A 76 -3.73 14.41 10.49
C ARG A 76 -3.38 14.64 9.01
N GLY A 77 -2.41 13.89 8.49
CA GLY A 77 -1.97 13.97 7.11
C GLY A 77 -0.46 14.17 7.00
N ILE A 78 0.23 13.19 6.41
CA ILE A 78 1.63 13.29 6.01
C ILE A 78 1.82 12.88 4.56
N PRO A 79 2.85 13.40 3.85
CA PRO A 79 3.12 13.08 2.46
C PRO A 79 3.10 11.57 2.15
N LEU A 80 2.49 11.21 1.02
CA LEU A 80 2.31 9.84 0.57
C LEU A 80 2.81 9.68 -0.87
N ILE A 81 3.58 8.62 -1.12
CA ILE A 81 4.01 8.20 -2.45
C ILE A 81 3.65 6.72 -2.62
N HIS A 82 3.01 6.38 -3.74
CA HIS A 82 2.75 4.99 -4.11
C HIS A 82 3.78 4.50 -5.12
N ILE A 83 4.42 3.36 -4.84
CA ILE A 83 5.21 2.59 -5.80
C ILE A 83 4.50 1.25 -6.00
N THR A 84 3.82 1.11 -7.13
CA THR A 84 2.84 0.04 -7.30
C THR A 84 3.38 -1.09 -8.16
N THR A 85 3.30 -2.32 -7.65
CA THR A 85 3.88 -3.52 -8.29
C THR A 85 2.84 -4.48 -8.86
N THR A 86 1.53 -4.19 -8.67
CA THR A 86 0.45 -4.99 -9.26
C THR A 86 -0.39 -4.17 -10.23
N THR A 87 -0.96 -4.84 -11.24
CA THR A 87 -1.85 -4.23 -12.23
C THR A 87 -3.08 -3.59 -11.58
N MET A 88 -3.76 -4.30 -10.68
CA MET A 88 -4.91 -3.76 -9.93
C MET A 88 -4.51 -2.58 -9.05
N GLY A 89 -3.31 -2.59 -8.49
CA GLY A 89 -2.79 -1.43 -7.79
C GLY A 89 -2.63 -0.24 -8.74
N ALA A 90 -1.98 -0.43 -9.89
CA ALA A 90 -1.61 0.65 -10.79
C ALA A 90 -2.80 1.29 -11.50
N PHE A 91 -3.84 0.50 -11.81
CA PHE A 91 -5.00 0.96 -12.59
C PHE A 91 -6.26 1.26 -11.76
N ASP A 92 -6.23 0.97 -10.46
CA ASP A 92 -7.37 1.22 -9.57
C ASP A 92 -6.87 1.81 -8.24
N ALA A 93 -6.29 0.98 -7.37
CA ALA A 93 -6.07 1.36 -5.97
C ALA A 93 -5.02 2.46 -5.71
N ALA A 94 -4.04 2.69 -6.60
CA ALA A 94 -3.06 3.77 -6.45
C ALA A 94 -3.62 5.12 -6.88
N ILE A 95 -4.58 5.11 -7.81
CA ILE A 95 -5.20 6.31 -8.39
C ILE A 95 -6.44 6.69 -7.57
N ASP A 96 -7.17 5.69 -7.04
CA ASP A 96 -8.30 5.94 -6.17
C ASP A 96 -7.83 6.55 -4.84
N PHE A 97 -8.41 7.68 -4.47
CA PHE A 97 -8.13 8.35 -3.20
C PHE A 97 -8.78 7.64 -2.01
N LYS A 98 -9.58 6.60 -2.26
CA LYS A 98 -10.24 5.80 -1.23
C LYS A 98 -9.24 4.87 -0.54
N GLN A 99 -8.94 5.20 0.71
CA GLN A 99 -8.08 4.40 1.58
C GLN A 99 -8.95 3.80 2.68
N ALA A 100 -8.96 2.48 2.84
CA ALA A 100 -9.81 1.84 3.84
C ALA A 100 -9.21 0.57 4.44
N VAL A 101 -9.79 0.12 5.54
CA VAL A 101 -9.62 -1.21 6.13
C VAL A 101 -10.97 -1.93 6.22
N ASN A 102 -10.89 -3.25 6.25
CA ASN A 102 -12.04 -4.13 6.40
C ASN A 102 -12.47 -4.20 7.88
N HIS A 103 -13.78 -4.30 8.08
CA HIS A 103 -14.40 -4.58 9.37
C HIS A 103 -15.03 -5.98 9.30
N PRO A 104 -15.23 -6.70 10.42
CA PRO A 104 -15.92 -7.99 10.40
C PRO A 104 -17.33 -7.96 9.76
N LEU A 105 -17.97 -6.78 9.73
CA LEU A 105 -19.28 -6.56 9.11
C LEU A 105 -19.23 -6.22 7.61
N GLY A 106 -18.05 -6.01 7.02
CA GLY A 106 -17.93 -5.69 5.60
C GLY A 106 -16.58 -5.10 5.18
N LYS A 107 -16.35 -5.09 3.87
CA LYS A 107 -15.10 -4.61 3.27
C LYS A 107 -15.10 -3.09 3.11
N ASN A 108 -13.94 -2.47 3.29
CA ASN A 108 -13.68 -1.04 3.07
C ASN A 108 -14.62 -0.08 3.83
N LEU A 109 -15.17 -0.49 4.97
CA LEU A 109 -16.16 0.31 5.72
C LEU A 109 -15.51 1.44 6.53
N LEU A 110 -14.24 1.30 6.90
CA LEU A 110 -13.53 2.26 7.75
C LEU A 110 -12.37 2.84 6.93
N GLY A 111 -12.38 4.15 6.69
CA GLY A 111 -11.40 4.74 5.79
C GLY A 111 -11.41 6.26 5.73
N ALA A 112 -10.60 6.78 4.82
CA ALA A 112 -10.47 8.20 4.51
C ALA A 112 -10.22 8.40 3.02
N TYR A 113 -10.57 9.58 2.51
CA TYR A 113 -10.14 10.04 1.20
C TYR A 113 -8.80 10.76 1.35
N TYR A 114 -7.73 10.21 0.78
CA TYR A 114 -6.39 10.78 0.87
C TYR A 114 -5.59 10.56 -0.42
N PRO A 115 -5.21 11.63 -1.13
CA PRO A 115 -4.46 11.52 -2.38
C PRO A 115 -2.97 11.29 -2.14
N ALA A 116 -2.36 10.43 -2.94
CA ALA A 116 -0.90 10.36 -3.01
C ALA A 116 -0.34 11.57 -3.73
N SER A 117 0.76 12.14 -3.22
CA SER A 117 1.46 13.25 -3.86
C SER A 117 2.16 12.81 -5.16
N LYS A 118 2.56 11.53 -5.24
CA LYS A 118 3.13 10.90 -6.45
C LYS A 118 2.75 9.43 -6.52
N ILE A 119 2.55 8.95 -7.75
CA ILE A 119 2.33 7.54 -8.05
C ILE A 119 3.39 7.14 -9.07
N VAL A 120 4.17 6.11 -8.73
CA VAL A 120 5.20 5.52 -9.58
C VAL A 120 4.72 4.13 -9.99
N ILE A 121 4.65 3.93 -11.31
CA ILE A 121 4.27 2.66 -11.91
C ILE A 121 5.47 2.21 -12.75
N ASP A 122 6.02 1.05 -12.40
CA ASP A 122 7.05 0.38 -13.20
C ASP A 122 6.41 -0.80 -13.95
N PRO A 123 6.23 -0.71 -15.28
CA PRO A 123 5.65 -1.79 -16.07
C PRO A 123 6.44 -3.10 -16.00
N GLU A 124 7.76 -3.04 -15.76
CA GLU A 124 8.59 -4.23 -15.62
C GLU A 124 8.26 -5.00 -14.34
N ALA A 125 7.78 -4.32 -13.30
CA ALA A 125 7.32 -4.95 -12.06
C ALA A 125 6.09 -5.85 -12.26
N PHE A 126 5.40 -5.76 -13.41
CA PHE A 126 4.26 -6.61 -13.74
C PHE A 126 4.64 -7.96 -14.38
N ARG A 127 5.87 -8.10 -14.92
CA ARG A 127 6.31 -9.34 -15.56
C ARG A 127 6.32 -10.59 -14.67
N PRO A 128 6.73 -10.53 -13.39
CA PRO A 128 6.76 -11.71 -12.53
C PRO A 128 5.38 -12.06 -11.93
N LEU A 129 4.31 -11.35 -12.26
CA LEU A 129 2.97 -11.63 -11.72
C LEU A 129 2.40 -12.93 -12.26
N SER A 130 1.70 -13.69 -11.40
CA SER A 130 0.95 -14.88 -11.83
C SER A 130 -0.15 -14.52 -12.84
N SER A 131 -0.57 -15.48 -13.66
CA SER A 131 -1.63 -15.28 -14.67
C SER A 131 -2.90 -14.66 -14.08
N ARG A 132 -3.25 -15.02 -12.83
CA ARG A 132 -4.38 -14.45 -12.09
C ARG A 132 -4.21 -12.95 -11.84
N HIS A 133 -3.07 -12.52 -11.33
CA HIS A 133 -2.79 -11.10 -11.08
C HIS A 133 -2.65 -10.31 -12.38
N SER A 134 -2.11 -10.92 -13.44
CA SER A 134 -2.06 -10.30 -14.77
C SER A 134 -3.47 -10.07 -15.35
N LEU A 135 -4.41 -11.00 -15.12
CA LEU A 135 -5.80 -10.90 -15.57
C LEU A 135 -6.62 -9.83 -14.85
N ASN A 136 -6.19 -9.35 -13.68
CA ASN A 136 -6.88 -8.28 -12.94
C ASN A 136 -6.74 -6.89 -13.60
N ARG A 137 -6.14 -6.81 -14.79
CA ARG A 137 -6.16 -5.60 -15.63
C ARG A 137 -7.49 -5.44 -16.39
N PRO A 138 -7.85 -4.21 -16.79
CA PRO A 138 -9.05 -3.95 -17.59
C PRO A 138 -9.09 -4.82 -18.85
N SER A 139 -10.30 -5.23 -19.28
CA SER A 139 -10.49 -6.11 -20.44
C SER A 139 -9.88 -5.56 -21.73
N SER A 140 -9.86 -4.23 -21.88
CA SER A 140 -9.24 -3.50 -22.99
C SER A 140 -7.71 -3.65 -23.10
N PHE A 141 -7.06 -4.15 -22.05
CA PHE A 141 -5.60 -4.34 -22.01
C PHE A 141 -5.20 -5.81 -21.94
N ARG A 142 -6.13 -6.78 -22.02
CA ARG A 142 -5.82 -8.23 -22.10
C ARG A 142 -5.26 -8.59 -23.48
N PRO A 143 -4.35 -9.59 -23.57
CA PRO A 143 -3.78 -9.99 -24.86
C PRO A 143 -4.82 -10.71 -25.73
#